data_AF-A0A2K3PM79-F1
#
_entry.id   AF-A0A2K3PM79-F1
#
_cell.length_a   1.000
_cell.length_b   1.000
_cell.length_c   1.000
_cell.angle_alpha   90.00
_cell.angle_beta   90.00
_cell.angle_gamma   90.00
#
_symmetry.space_group_name_H-M   'P 1'
#
loop_
_entity.id
_entity.type
_entity.pdbx_description
1 polymer ?
#
loop_
_entity_poly.entity_id
_entity_poly.type
_entity_poly.pdbx_seq_one_letter_code
_entity_poly.pdbx_strand_id
1 'polypeptide(L)'
;FLDLTLEDVAASIELVYTPVCKDGTKGSPKNVVSNIIFPADPKGIELIIPDCCEGRQVTPLRIYFGGHEGVGQYIWYRTKIKLEGSALLNISNASDIVMCGTEQTYKPTLEDVGSFLALYWVPTRVDSTCGEPLVATCSTPISPAPPVVVNVCVKELSLGIYSGEGEYFGGYEGESLLSWHRVNGEGIVEPINGANSRTYTVTDSDYTCRLLFGYTPVRSDSVVGELRLSDPTDILFPELPYAEMLALTGKAVEGDILTAVEVIPNSEMQQHVWSKYKKDIRYQWVRLEDIGRCLKCECVVTDVFGRSSEVVYIETTPVLPGIPRIHKLEIEGRGFHTNLYAVRGNYSGGKEGKSRVQWLRSMVGSPDLISIP
;
A
#
# COMPACT_ATOMS: atom_id res chain seq x y z
N PHE A 1 64.25 26.42 28.99
CA PHE A 1 62.99 27.08 28.56
C PHE A 1 61.84 26.18 29.00
N LEU A 2 60.70 26.77 29.35
CA LEU A 2 59.49 26.06 29.75
C LEU A 2 58.37 26.53 28.83
N ASP A 3 57.72 25.59 28.14
CA ASP A 3 56.53 25.88 27.34
C ASP A 3 55.31 25.76 28.25
N LEU A 4 54.53 26.84 28.32
CA LEU A 4 53.30 26.86 29.10
C LEU A 4 52.17 26.15 28.34
N THR A 5 51.36 25.41 29.08
CA THR A 5 50.23 24.64 28.56
C THR A 5 48.91 25.23 29.06
N LEU A 6 47.79 24.67 28.58
CA LEU A 6 46.46 25.08 29.02
C LEU A 6 46.23 24.81 30.51
N GLU A 7 46.88 23.79 31.07
CA GLU A 7 46.77 23.42 32.48
C GLU A 7 47.39 24.48 33.41
N ASP A 8 48.31 25.29 32.87
CA ASP A 8 48.98 26.35 33.63
C ASP A 8 48.16 27.65 33.70
N VAL A 9 47.05 27.75 32.96
CA VAL A 9 46.18 28.93 32.99
C VAL A 9 45.58 29.11 34.37
N ALA A 10 45.60 30.35 34.87
CA ALA A 10 45.26 30.74 36.24
C ALA A 10 46.24 30.26 37.33
N ALA A 11 47.33 29.58 36.97
CA ALA A 11 48.44 29.25 37.87
C ALA A 11 49.61 30.27 37.75
N SER A 12 50.57 30.17 38.66
CA SER A 12 51.85 30.88 38.62
C SER A 12 53.01 29.88 38.67
N ILE A 13 54.07 30.11 37.91
CA ILE A 13 55.23 29.22 37.84
C ILE A 13 56.30 29.68 38.81
N GLU A 14 56.75 28.77 39.68
CA GLU A 14 57.91 29.00 40.54
C GLU A 14 59.17 28.37 39.92
N LEU A 15 60.16 29.21 39.64
CA LEU A 15 61.49 28.75 39.25
C LEU A 15 62.37 28.61 40.50
N VAL A 16 62.89 27.42 40.76
CA VAL A 16 63.86 27.16 41.82
C VAL A 16 65.23 26.84 41.21
N TYR A 17 66.20 27.73 41.41
CA TYR A 17 67.57 27.56 40.93
C TYR A 17 68.52 27.18 42.07
N THR A 18 69.14 26.01 41.97
CA THR A 18 70.17 25.55 42.92
C THR A 18 71.53 25.55 42.22
N PRO A 19 72.45 26.47 42.54
CA PRO A 19 73.78 26.50 41.92
C PRO A 19 74.58 25.26 42.35
N VAL A 20 75.35 24.67 41.42
CA VAL A 20 76.18 23.49 41.70
C VAL A 20 77.60 23.74 41.19
N CYS A 21 78.59 23.57 42.08
CA CYS A 21 80.00 23.67 41.72
C CYS A 21 80.44 22.48 40.83
N LYS A 22 81.58 22.61 40.13
CA LYS A 22 82.10 21.55 39.24
C LYS A 22 82.38 20.22 39.97
N ASP A 23 82.61 20.28 41.28
CA ASP A 23 82.80 19.11 42.16
C ASP A 23 81.50 18.48 42.67
N GLY A 24 80.33 19.03 42.30
CA GLY A 24 79.01 18.54 42.69
C GLY A 24 78.44 19.16 43.97
N THR A 25 79.16 20.07 44.64
CA THR A 25 78.65 20.76 45.84
C THR A 25 77.49 21.69 45.48
N LYS A 26 76.31 21.46 46.07
CA LYS A 26 75.10 22.28 45.86
C LYS A 26 75.09 23.47 46.81
N GLY A 27 74.92 24.68 46.28
CA GLY A 27 74.72 25.90 47.06
C GLY A 27 73.25 26.10 47.50
N SER A 28 72.97 27.23 48.15
CA SER A 28 71.61 27.54 48.60
C SER A 28 70.67 27.83 47.41
N PRO A 29 69.49 27.20 47.33
CA PRO A 29 68.51 27.49 46.29
C PRO A 29 68.02 28.94 46.36
N LYS A 30 67.73 29.53 45.20
CA LYS A 30 67.03 30.81 45.04
C LYS A 30 65.79 30.58 44.18
N ASN A 31 64.68 31.18 44.57
CA ASN A 31 63.41 31.05 43.87
C ASN A 31 62.86 32.40 43.40
N VAL A 32 62.08 32.37 42.32
CA VAL A 32 61.26 33.48 41.83
C VAL A 32 59.94 32.92 41.30
N VAL A 33 58.84 33.62 41.59
CA VAL A 33 57.49 33.23 41.14
C VAL A 33 57.04 34.18 40.03
N SER A 34 56.47 33.64 38.95
CA SER A 34 55.92 34.43 37.86
C SER A 34 54.60 35.10 38.26
N ASN A 35 54.12 36.02 37.41
CA ASN A 35 52.72 36.43 37.46
C ASN A 35 51.78 35.25 37.16
N ILE A 36 50.50 35.44 37.46
CA ILE A 36 49.43 34.52 37.03
C ILE A 36 49.42 34.45 35.50
N ILE A 37 49.33 33.24 34.97
CA ILE A 37 49.23 32.99 33.54
C ILE A 37 47.79 33.24 33.10
N PHE A 38 47.61 34.17 32.17
CA PHE A 38 46.32 34.46 31.56
C PHE A 38 46.13 33.64 30.27
N PRO A 39 44.89 33.25 29.93
CA PRO A 39 44.63 32.66 28.63
C PRO A 39 44.92 33.68 27.52
N ALA A 40 45.39 33.19 26.37
CA ALA A 40 45.50 34.03 25.18
C ALA A 40 44.12 34.36 24.60
N ASP A 41 44.04 35.34 23.69
CA ASP A 41 42.79 35.69 23.03
C ASP A 41 42.25 34.51 22.19
N PRO A 42 40.93 34.23 22.24
CA PRO A 42 40.31 33.17 21.47
C PRO A 42 40.52 33.39 19.97
N LYS A 43 40.90 32.34 19.26
CA LYS A 43 41.19 32.39 17.83
C LYS A 43 40.89 31.07 17.15
N GLY A 44 40.24 31.14 15.99
CA GLY A 44 40.12 30.05 15.04
C GLY A 44 41.42 29.95 14.25
N ILE A 45 42.10 28.82 14.36
CA ILE A 45 43.34 28.55 13.63
C ILE A 45 43.03 27.95 12.25
N GLU A 46 42.06 27.03 12.21
CA GLU A 46 41.67 26.34 10.99
C GLU A 46 40.16 26.06 11.01
N LEU A 47 39.54 26.15 9.85
CA LEU A 47 38.14 25.78 9.64
C LEU A 47 38.01 25.14 8.26
N ILE A 48 37.59 23.88 8.23
CA ILE A 48 37.42 23.09 7.00
C ILE A 48 36.05 22.43 7.04
N ILE A 49 35.31 22.60 5.94
CA ILE A 49 34.08 21.84 5.69
C ILE A 49 34.50 20.61 4.87
N PRO A 50 34.38 19.39 5.40
CA PRO A 50 34.70 18.19 4.64
C PRO A 50 33.69 17.96 3.52
N ASP A 51 34.04 17.09 2.58
CA ASP A 51 33.13 16.71 1.49
C ASP A 51 31.81 16.18 2.06
N CYS A 52 30.71 16.71 1.53
CA CYS A 52 29.38 16.46 2.03
C CYS A 52 28.45 16.05 0.89
N CYS A 53 27.50 15.19 1.24
CA CYS A 53 26.45 14.74 0.37
C CYS A 53 25.10 14.96 1.04
N GLU A 54 24.06 15.08 0.22
CA GLU A 54 22.68 15.18 0.67
C GLU A 54 22.34 14.13 1.73
N GLY A 55 21.63 14.55 2.77
CA GLY A 55 21.15 13.69 3.85
C GLY A 55 22.21 13.20 4.82
N ARG A 56 23.50 13.49 4.60
CA ARG A 56 24.58 13.09 5.52
C ARG A 56 24.99 14.28 6.40
N GLN A 57 24.93 14.09 7.71
CA GLN A 57 25.37 15.13 8.65
C GLN A 57 26.86 15.44 8.45
N VAL A 58 27.18 16.72 8.30
CA VAL A 58 28.54 17.26 8.20
C VAL A 58 28.92 17.92 9.52
N THR A 59 30.08 17.52 10.04
CA THR A 59 30.73 18.17 11.19
C THR A 59 31.99 18.86 10.67
N PRO A 60 32.13 20.18 10.84
CA PRO A 60 33.29 20.91 10.36
C PRO A 60 34.52 20.54 11.20
N LEU A 61 35.67 20.44 10.54
CA LEU A 61 36.97 20.34 11.20
C LEU A 61 37.38 21.75 11.60
N ARG A 62 37.72 21.92 12.88
CA ARG A 62 38.06 23.23 13.45
C ARG A 62 39.18 23.10 14.46
N ILE A 63 40.11 24.05 14.44
CA ILE A 63 41.19 24.15 15.43
C ILE A 63 41.02 25.48 16.17
N TYR A 64 40.90 25.39 17.49
CA TYR A 64 40.74 26.53 18.39
C TYR A 64 42.02 26.77 19.19
N PHE A 65 42.33 28.04 19.44
CA PHE A 65 43.39 28.49 20.34
C PHE A 65 42.86 29.60 21.26
N GLY A 66 43.45 29.76 22.45
CA GLY A 66 43.14 30.87 23.35
C GLY A 66 42.43 30.51 24.64
N GLY A 67 42.70 29.34 25.24
CA GLY A 67 42.13 28.94 26.54
C GLY A 67 41.21 27.72 26.44
N HIS A 68 40.28 27.59 27.39
CA HIS A 68 39.24 26.58 27.33
C HIS A 68 38.09 27.05 26.43
N GLU A 69 37.82 26.29 25.37
CA GLU A 69 36.77 26.62 24.42
C GLU A 69 35.38 26.56 25.05
N GLY A 70 34.57 27.58 24.78
CA GLY A 70 33.15 27.65 25.13
C GLY A 70 32.25 27.33 23.94
N VAL A 71 31.00 27.78 24.00
CA VAL A 71 30.04 27.62 22.89
C VAL A 71 30.27 28.73 21.86
N GLY A 72 30.89 28.39 20.73
CA GLY A 72 31.06 29.29 19.60
C GLY A 72 29.77 29.55 18.83
N GLN A 73 29.77 30.60 18.00
CA GLN A 73 28.66 30.89 17.08
C GLN A 73 28.92 30.21 15.74
N TYR A 74 27.90 29.57 15.18
CA TYR A 74 27.97 28.93 13.87
C TYR A 74 26.85 29.44 12.99
N ILE A 75 27.16 29.68 11.72
CA ILE A 75 26.17 30.05 10.72
C ILE A 75 26.53 29.37 9.40
N TRP A 76 25.60 28.55 8.90
CA TRP A 76 25.69 27.89 7.61
C TRP A 76 24.99 28.71 6.53
N TYR A 77 25.63 28.79 5.38
CA TYR A 77 25.17 29.50 4.21
C TYR A 77 25.20 28.60 2.97
N ARG A 78 24.23 28.77 2.08
CA ARG A 78 24.19 28.17 0.74
C ARG A 78 24.41 29.23 -0.33
N THR A 79 25.22 28.92 -1.32
CA THR A 79 25.49 29.76 -2.49
C THR A 79 25.64 28.92 -3.77
N LYS A 80 25.37 29.51 -4.94
CA LYS A 80 25.60 28.86 -6.25
C LYS A 80 27.03 29.02 -6.76
N ILE A 81 27.78 29.97 -6.21
CA ILE A 81 29.14 30.29 -6.62
C ILE A 81 30.08 30.01 -5.45
N LYS A 82 31.21 29.37 -5.74
CA LYS A 82 32.26 29.16 -4.74
C LYS A 82 32.80 30.51 -4.28
N LEU A 83 32.67 30.79 -2.99
CA LEU A 83 33.18 32.03 -2.39
C LEU A 83 34.68 31.90 -2.15
N GLU A 84 35.44 32.91 -2.56
CA GLU A 84 36.88 32.99 -2.36
C GLU A 84 37.30 34.39 -1.88
N GLY A 85 38.39 34.45 -1.13
CA GLY A 85 39.01 35.72 -0.69
C GLY A 85 38.06 36.63 0.10
N SER A 86 37.98 37.90 -0.31
CA SER A 86 37.22 38.93 0.39
C SER A 86 35.70 38.73 0.39
N ALA A 87 35.17 37.90 -0.52
CA ALA A 87 33.74 37.56 -0.54
C ALA A 87 33.30 36.74 0.69
N LEU A 88 34.23 36.01 1.31
CA LEU A 88 33.98 35.25 2.54
C LEU A 88 33.75 36.16 3.75
N LEU A 89 34.41 37.31 3.79
CA LEU A 89 34.36 38.24 4.93
C LEU A 89 33.06 39.05 4.97
N ASN A 90 32.36 39.19 3.83
CA ASN A 90 31.09 39.92 3.69
C ASN A 90 29.89 39.01 3.45
N ILE A 91 29.98 37.74 3.84
CA ILE A 91 28.96 36.72 3.53
C ILE A 91 27.56 37.09 4.05
N SER A 92 27.47 37.86 5.14
CA SER A 92 26.22 38.34 5.72
C SER A 92 25.49 39.39 4.89
N ASN A 93 26.19 40.05 3.96
CA ASN A 93 25.68 41.22 3.21
C ASN A 93 25.42 40.92 1.73
N ALA A 94 25.64 39.67 1.29
CA ALA A 94 25.44 39.28 -0.09
C ALA A 94 23.98 38.86 -0.35
N SER A 95 23.38 39.36 -1.43
CA SER A 95 21.98 39.10 -1.80
C SER A 95 21.72 37.66 -2.25
N ASP A 96 22.75 36.97 -2.75
CA ASP A 96 22.61 35.69 -3.45
C ASP A 96 22.98 34.49 -2.56
N ILE A 97 23.04 34.72 -1.25
CA ILE A 97 23.44 33.74 -0.23
C ILE A 97 22.28 33.50 0.72
N VAL A 98 21.97 32.24 0.97
CA VAL A 98 20.86 31.83 1.83
C VAL A 98 21.40 31.31 3.15
N MET A 99 20.88 31.82 4.27
CA MET A 99 21.12 31.29 5.61
C MET A 99 20.41 29.94 5.79
N CYS A 100 21.14 28.90 6.13
CA CYS A 100 20.64 27.53 6.18
C CYS A 100 20.52 26.96 7.60
N GLY A 101 21.34 27.43 8.55
CA GLY A 101 21.29 26.93 9.92
C GLY A 101 22.32 27.59 10.83
N THR A 102 22.18 27.38 12.15
CA THR A 102 23.04 28.00 13.17
C THR A 102 23.70 26.98 14.10
N GLU A 103 23.51 25.69 13.82
CA GLU A 103 24.09 24.59 14.59
C GLU A 103 25.56 24.35 14.21
N GLN A 104 26.33 23.76 15.11
CA GLN A 104 27.73 23.38 14.81
C GLN A 104 27.82 22.39 13.65
N THR A 105 26.85 21.49 13.53
CA THR A 105 26.74 20.51 12.44
C THR A 105 25.61 20.90 11.50
N TYR A 106 25.71 20.52 10.23
CA TYR A 106 24.65 20.73 9.25
C TYR A 106 24.30 19.44 8.53
N LYS A 107 23.05 19.30 8.07
CA LYS A 107 22.62 18.14 7.28
C LYS A 107 22.10 18.66 5.94
N PRO A 108 22.88 18.53 4.84
CA PRO A 108 22.47 19.06 3.55
C PRO A 108 21.17 18.43 3.07
N THR A 109 20.33 19.26 2.43
CA THR A 109 19.03 18.89 1.85
C THR A 109 19.10 18.87 0.32
N LEU A 110 18.02 18.45 -0.34
CA LEU A 110 17.93 18.46 -1.80
C LEU A 110 18.20 19.85 -2.39
N GLU A 111 17.79 20.93 -1.73
CA GLU A 111 18.01 22.29 -2.21
C GLU A 111 19.49 22.70 -2.21
N ASP A 112 20.32 22.03 -1.41
CA ASP A 112 21.75 22.27 -1.31
C ASP A 112 22.52 21.54 -2.41
N VAL A 113 21.93 20.54 -3.06
CA VAL A 113 22.56 19.76 -4.13
C VAL A 113 22.99 20.66 -5.28
N GLY A 114 24.25 20.53 -5.68
CA GLY A 114 24.87 21.38 -6.71
C GLY A 114 25.18 22.81 -6.27
N SER A 115 24.93 23.17 -5.01
CA SER A 115 25.38 24.42 -4.40
C SER A 115 26.63 24.21 -3.54
N PHE A 116 27.29 25.30 -3.17
CA PHE A 116 28.36 25.29 -2.16
C PHE A 116 27.79 25.67 -0.80
N LEU A 117 28.31 25.03 0.25
CA LEU A 117 28.10 25.44 1.63
C LEU A 117 29.28 26.28 2.11
N ALA A 118 28.96 27.33 2.85
CA ALA A 118 29.92 28.12 3.59
C ALA A 118 29.53 28.15 5.07
N LEU A 119 30.53 28.15 5.95
CA LEU A 119 30.38 28.16 7.39
C LEU A 119 31.11 29.38 7.94
N TYR A 120 30.37 30.23 8.63
CA TYR A 120 30.89 31.32 9.44
C TYR A 120 30.92 30.84 10.90
N TRP A 121 32.11 30.88 11.50
CA TRP A 121 32.34 30.45 12.87
C TRP A 121 33.01 31.56 13.67
N VAL A 122 32.42 31.88 14.83
CA VAL A 122 33.06 32.76 15.83
C VAL A 122 33.59 31.88 16.97
N PRO A 123 34.91 31.78 17.14
CA PRO A 123 35.52 31.06 18.26
C PRO A 123 35.22 31.82 19.56
N THR A 124 34.71 31.13 20.57
CA THR A 124 34.32 31.75 21.84
C THR A 124 34.93 30.97 22.99
N ARG A 125 35.59 31.67 23.91
CA ARG A 125 36.14 31.09 25.14
C ARG A 125 35.03 30.88 26.18
N VAL A 126 35.26 30.01 27.16
CA VAL A 126 34.30 29.72 28.25
C VAL A 126 33.84 30.96 29.03
N ASP A 127 34.64 32.04 29.05
CA ASP A 127 34.28 33.32 29.68
C ASP A 127 33.47 34.26 28.77
N SER A 128 32.97 33.75 27.63
CA SER A 128 32.24 34.49 26.59
C SER A 128 33.05 35.54 25.82
N THR A 129 34.37 35.55 25.95
CA THR A 129 35.22 36.35 25.06
C THR A 129 35.15 35.76 23.65
N CYS A 130 34.84 36.60 22.66
CA CYS A 130 34.78 36.22 21.25
C CYS A 130 36.08 36.56 20.54
N GLY A 131 36.54 35.65 19.69
CA GLY A 131 37.64 35.89 18.77
C GLY A 131 37.15 36.43 17.43
N GLU A 132 38.10 36.63 16.52
CA GLU A 132 37.78 37.00 15.14
C GLU A 132 37.07 35.85 14.40
N PRO A 133 36.06 36.15 13.57
CA PRO A 133 35.33 35.14 12.82
C PRO A 133 36.21 34.50 11.74
N LEU A 134 36.01 33.20 11.53
CA LEU A 134 36.60 32.46 10.43
C LEU A 134 35.50 31.94 9.52
N VAL A 135 35.72 32.02 8.21
CA VAL A 135 34.77 31.58 7.19
C VAL A 135 35.43 30.58 6.28
N ALA A 136 34.78 29.42 6.10
CA ALA A 136 35.22 28.38 5.19
C ALA A 136 34.12 28.05 4.19
N THR A 137 34.50 27.62 2.99
CA THR A 137 33.58 27.11 1.97
C THR A 137 34.03 25.71 1.57
N CYS A 138 33.08 24.81 1.29
CA CYS A 138 33.42 23.49 0.79
C CYS A 138 34.16 23.56 -0.56
N SER A 139 35.03 22.59 -0.81
CA SER A 139 35.88 22.49 -2.01
C SER A 139 35.06 22.29 -3.28
N THR A 140 34.03 21.45 -3.20
CA THR A 140 33.15 21.04 -4.29
C THR A 140 31.68 21.32 -3.95
N PRO A 141 30.80 21.46 -4.94
CA PRO A 141 29.36 21.50 -4.69
C PRO A 141 28.88 20.25 -3.95
N ILE A 142 27.79 20.39 -3.19
CA ILE A 142 27.16 19.27 -2.49
C ILE A 142 26.73 18.22 -3.50
N SER A 143 27.22 16.99 -3.28
CA SER A 143 26.88 15.86 -4.12
C SER A 143 25.49 15.30 -3.75
N PRO A 144 24.67 14.89 -4.72
CA PRO A 144 23.43 14.17 -4.43
C PRO A 144 23.73 12.84 -3.72
N ALA A 145 22.82 12.38 -2.86
CA ALA A 145 22.94 11.05 -2.28
C ALA A 145 22.70 9.97 -3.34
N PRO A 146 23.17 8.72 -3.15
CA PRO A 146 22.83 7.61 -4.05
C PRO A 146 21.30 7.48 -4.22
N PRO A 147 20.80 7.28 -5.45
CA PRO A 147 19.36 7.09 -5.67
C PRO A 147 18.88 5.82 -5.00
N VAL A 148 17.90 5.98 -4.12
CA VAL A 148 17.24 4.89 -3.41
C VAL A 148 15.74 5.14 -3.41
N VAL A 149 14.98 4.06 -3.26
CA VAL A 149 13.54 4.13 -3.08
C VAL A 149 13.17 3.33 -1.83
N VAL A 150 12.26 3.89 -1.04
CA VAL A 150 11.70 3.25 0.16
C VAL A 150 10.17 3.19 0.05
N ASN A 151 9.53 2.46 0.95
CA ASN A 151 8.07 2.33 1.01
C ASN A 151 7.44 1.90 -0.32
N VAL A 152 8.11 0.98 -1.03
CA VAL A 152 7.60 0.43 -2.29
C VAL A 152 6.41 -0.47 -1.99
N CYS A 153 5.24 -0.12 -2.51
CA CYS A 153 4.01 -0.86 -2.24
C CYS A 153 3.10 -0.91 -3.47
N VAL A 154 2.08 -1.77 -3.39
CA VAL A 154 1.02 -1.88 -4.40
C VAL A 154 -0.30 -1.49 -3.74
N LYS A 155 -1.06 -0.63 -4.42
CA LYS A 155 -2.36 -0.16 -3.97
C LYS A 155 -3.42 -0.45 -5.03
N GLU A 156 -4.52 -1.09 -4.64
CA GLU A 156 -5.66 -1.26 -5.53
C GLU A 156 -6.42 0.08 -5.66
N LEU A 157 -6.58 0.57 -6.89
CA LEU A 157 -7.31 1.81 -7.17
C LEU A 157 -8.80 1.53 -7.43
N SER A 158 -9.06 0.47 -8.18
CA SER A 158 -10.39 -0.08 -8.47
C SER A 158 -10.23 -1.56 -8.80
N LEU A 159 -11.34 -2.30 -8.91
CA LEU A 159 -11.31 -3.72 -9.20
C LEU A 159 -10.43 -4.04 -10.43
N GLY A 160 -9.34 -4.78 -10.20
CA GLY A 160 -8.40 -5.20 -11.26
C GLY A 160 -7.44 -4.11 -11.75
N ILE A 161 -7.41 -2.92 -11.15
CA ILE A 161 -6.48 -1.83 -11.48
C ILE A 161 -5.66 -1.47 -10.25
N TYR A 162 -4.34 -1.64 -10.35
CA TYR A 162 -3.40 -1.43 -9.28
C TYR A 162 -2.43 -0.29 -9.62
N SER A 163 -1.96 0.43 -8.61
CA SER A 163 -0.90 1.42 -8.69
C SER A 163 0.28 0.96 -7.84
N GLY A 164 1.47 0.97 -8.43
CA GLY A 164 2.71 0.90 -7.68
C GLY A 164 3.01 2.25 -7.06
N GLU A 165 3.50 2.27 -5.83
CA GLU A 165 3.95 3.48 -5.13
C GLU A 165 5.35 3.27 -4.55
N GLY A 166 6.04 4.36 -4.23
CA GLY A 166 7.40 4.36 -3.68
C GLY A 166 7.93 5.78 -3.52
N GLU A 167 8.80 5.98 -2.54
CA GLU A 167 9.37 7.27 -2.15
C GLU A 167 10.84 7.35 -2.53
N TYR A 168 11.16 8.20 -3.51
CA TYR A 168 12.51 8.41 -4.01
C TYR A 168 13.34 9.28 -3.06
N PHE A 169 14.63 8.96 -2.90
CA PHE A 169 15.63 9.80 -2.26
C PHE A 169 16.97 9.73 -2.99
N GLY A 170 17.72 10.82 -3.00
CA GLY A 170 19.07 10.91 -3.56
C GLY A 170 19.12 11.80 -4.80
N GLY A 171 18.98 13.11 -4.61
CA GLY A 171 19.02 14.12 -5.65
C GLY A 171 17.70 14.33 -6.35
N TYR A 172 17.76 14.91 -7.55
CA TYR A 172 16.58 15.07 -8.38
C TYR A 172 16.32 13.78 -9.15
N GLU A 173 15.11 13.23 -9.03
CA GLU A 173 14.70 12.04 -9.76
C GLU A 173 14.65 12.31 -11.27
N GLY A 174 15.11 11.33 -12.05
CA GLY A 174 15.00 11.29 -13.51
C GLY A 174 13.93 10.28 -13.95
N GLU A 175 14.15 9.63 -15.10
CA GLU A 175 13.24 8.60 -15.60
C GLU A 175 13.51 7.24 -14.94
N SER A 176 12.87 7.03 -13.78
CA SER A 176 12.95 5.77 -13.03
C SER A 176 12.31 4.59 -13.80
N LEU A 177 12.85 3.39 -13.61
CA LEU A 177 12.38 2.18 -14.29
C LEU A 177 11.39 1.44 -13.40
N LEU A 178 10.18 1.26 -13.92
CA LEU A 178 9.11 0.53 -13.23
C LEU A 178 8.90 -0.83 -13.89
N SER A 179 8.51 -1.81 -13.09
CA SER A 179 8.23 -3.17 -13.56
C SER A 179 7.13 -3.80 -12.72
N TRP A 180 6.35 -4.69 -13.34
CA TRP A 180 5.40 -5.55 -12.62
C TRP A 180 5.84 -7.00 -12.72
N HIS A 181 5.62 -7.73 -11.65
CA HIS A 181 5.91 -9.16 -11.57
C HIS A 181 4.70 -9.87 -10.98
N ARG A 182 4.50 -11.12 -11.39
CA ARG A 182 3.50 -12.00 -10.78
C ARG A 182 4.19 -13.09 -9.98
N VAL A 183 3.58 -13.47 -8.87
CA VAL A 183 4.01 -14.58 -8.02
C VAL A 183 2.99 -15.68 -8.16
N ASN A 184 3.41 -16.83 -8.70
CA ASN A 184 2.52 -17.98 -8.86
C ASN A 184 2.27 -18.70 -7.52
N GLY A 185 1.41 -19.72 -7.53
CA GLY A 185 1.08 -20.51 -6.32
C GLY A 185 2.26 -21.26 -5.68
N GLU A 186 3.37 -21.43 -6.41
CA GLU A 186 4.61 -22.04 -5.91
C GLU A 186 5.60 -21.01 -5.33
N GLY A 187 5.26 -19.71 -5.38
CA GLY A 187 6.12 -18.63 -4.92
C GLY A 187 7.17 -18.17 -5.93
N ILE A 188 7.11 -18.64 -7.18
CA ILE A 188 8.02 -18.22 -8.25
C ILE A 188 7.60 -16.84 -8.75
N VAL A 189 8.56 -15.91 -8.79
CA VAL A 189 8.39 -14.55 -9.30
C VAL A 189 8.70 -14.51 -10.79
N GLU A 190 7.73 -14.10 -11.60
CA GLU A 190 7.86 -13.96 -13.06
C GLU A 190 7.61 -12.51 -13.50
N PRO A 191 8.49 -11.93 -14.33
CA PRO A 191 8.28 -10.57 -14.84
C PRO A 191 7.12 -10.54 -15.84
N ILE A 192 6.33 -9.47 -15.77
CA ILE A 192 5.26 -9.18 -16.73
C ILE A 192 5.83 -8.28 -17.83
N ASN A 193 6.20 -8.89 -18.95
CA ASN A 193 6.86 -8.19 -20.06
C ASN A 193 6.02 -7.02 -20.59
N GLY A 194 6.62 -5.83 -20.64
CA GLY A 194 5.97 -4.61 -21.13
C GLY A 194 5.15 -3.86 -20.08
N ALA A 195 4.99 -4.38 -18.87
CA ALA A 195 4.32 -3.69 -17.77
C ALA A 195 5.31 -2.75 -17.05
N ASN A 196 5.56 -1.58 -17.64
CA ASN A 196 6.49 -0.57 -17.14
C ASN A 196 5.80 0.74 -16.73
N SER A 197 4.48 0.73 -16.61
CA SER A 197 3.70 1.86 -16.11
C SER A 197 3.58 1.83 -14.58
N ARG A 198 3.32 2.99 -13.99
CA ARG A 198 2.97 3.13 -12.57
C ARG A 198 1.69 2.38 -12.22
N THR A 199 0.78 2.25 -13.18
CA THR A 199 -0.48 1.52 -13.02
C THR A 199 -0.47 0.23 -13.84
N TYR A 200 -1.12 -0.80 -13.34
CA TYR A 200 -1.28 -2.07 -14.02
C TYR A 200 -2.72 -2.55 -13.98
N THR A 201 -3.22 -2.99 -15.13
CA THR A 201 -4.53 -3.62 -15.27
C THR A 201 -4.35 -5.13 -15.34
N VAL A 202 -4.97 -5.83 -14.41
CA VAL A 202 -4.92 -7.28 -14.27
C VAL A 202 -5.51 -7.95 -15.51
N THR A 203 -4.86 -9.03 -15.93
CA THR A 203 -5.30 -9.88 -17.04
C THR A 203 -5.67 -11.27 -16.54
N ASP A 204 -6.29 -12.06 -17.42
CA ASP A 204 -6.62 -13.46 -17.15
C ASP A 204 -5.42 -14.31 -16.71
N SER A 205 -4.20 -13.94 -17.12
CA SER A 205 -2.98 -14.69 -16.80
C SER A 205 -2.49 -14.45 -15.38
N ASP A 206 -3.05 -13.46 -14.68
CA ASP A 206 -2.61 -13.04 -13.35
C ASP A 206 -3.54 -13.55 -12.26
N TYR A 207 -4.72 -14.07 -12.62
CA TYR A 207 -5.61 -14.70 -11.65
C TYR A 207 -4.93 -15.90 -11.00
N THR A 208 -5.23 -16.10 -9.72
CA THR A 208 -4.57 -17.05 -8.81
C THR A 208 -3.12 -16.72 -8.47
N CYS A 209 -2.56 -15.65 -9.04
CA CYS A 209 -1.25 -15.12 -8.69
C CYS A 209 -1.37 -13.92 -7.75
N ARG A 210 -0.23 -13.49 -7.19
CA ARG A 210 -0.09 -12.20 -6.50
C ARG A 210 0.73 -11.25 -7.37
N LEU A 211 0.55 -9.95 -7.24
CA LEU A 211 1.37 -8.96 -7.94
C LEU A 211 2.46 -8.40 -7.04
N LEU A 212 3.58 -8.06 -7.66
CA LEU A 212 4.68 -7.29 -7.09
C LEU A 212 4.94 -6.10 -8.00
N PHE A 213 5.19 -4.94 -7.40
CA PHE A 213 5.68 -3.77 -8.10
C PHE A 213 7.18 -3.60 -7.86
N GLY A 214 7.94 -3.47 -8.94
CA GLY A 214 9.36 -3.21 -8.92
C GLY A 214 9.67 -1.79 -9.32
N TYR A 215 10.47 -1.11 -8.49
CA TYR A 215 10.92 0.26 -8.70
C TYR A 215 12.45 0.30 -8.66
N THR A 216 13.06 0.62 -9.80
CA THR A 216 14.49 0.94 -9.89
C THR A 216 14.65 2.46 -10.01
N PRO A 217 15.09 3.16 -8.96
CA PRO A 217 15.19 4.61 -8.98
C PRO A 217 16.33 5.05 -9.89
N VAL A 218 16.09 6.07 -10.72
CA VAL A 218 17.09 6.66 -11.61
C VAL A 218 17.17 8.15 -11.30
N ARG A 219 18.37 8.64 -11.02
CA ARG A 219 18.62 10.05 -10.76
C ARG A 219 18.74 10.82 -12.08
N SER A 220 18.53 12.14 -12.05
CA SER A 220 18.58 13.01 -13.24
C SER A 220 19.93 13.01 -13.97
N ASP A 221 21.02 12.60 -13.32
CA ASP A 221 22.34 12.37 -13.91
C ASP A 221 22.55 10.93 -14.42
N SER A 222 21.47 10.16 -14.57
CA SER A 222 21.44 8.77 -15.05
C SER A 222 22.12 7.74 -14.14
N VAL A 223 22.45 8.09 -12.89
CA VAL A 223 22.86 7.10 -11.90
C VAL A 223 21.65 6.22 -11.53
N VAL A 224 21.83 4.90 -11.63
CA VAL A 224 20.79 3.91 -11.38
C VAL A 224 20.98 3.32 -9.98
N GLY A 225 19.90 3.31 -9.20
CA GLY A 225 19.87 2.69 -7.88
C GLY A 225 19.49 1.21 -7.93
N GLU A 226 19.30 0.62 -6.76
CA GLU A 226 18.91 -0.79 -6.62
C GLU A 226 17.41 -0.97 -6.89
N LEU A 227 17.05 -2.03 -7.62
CA LEU A 227 15.66 -2.46 -7.77
C LEU A 227 15.08 -2.85 -6.41
N ARG A 228 13.94 -2.26 -6.05
CA ARG A 228 13.16 -2.65 -4.88
C ARG A 228 11.81 -3.18 -5.31
N LEU A 229 11.47 -4.36 -4.80
CA LEU A 229 10.15 -4.98 -4.98
C LEU A 229 9.28 -4.64 -3.77
N SER A 230 7.99 -4.43 -4.02
CA SER A 230 6.98 -4.34 -2.96
C SER A 230 6.80 -5.66 -2.22
N ASP A 231 6.02 -5.63 -1.15
CA ASP A 231 5.35 -6.85 -0.68
C ASP A 231 4.32 -7.33 -1.73
N PRO A 232 4.05 -8.65 -1.83
CA PRO A 232 3.08 -9.19 -2.76
C PRO A 232 1.65 -8.81 -2.34
N THR A 233 0.79 -8.54 -3.31
CA THR A 233 -0.65 -8.35 -3.06
C THR A 233 -1.31 -9.62 -2.51
N ASP A 234 -2.59 -9.52 -2.16
CA ASP A 234 -3.45 -10.69 -2.06
C ASP A 234 -3.56 -11.43 -3.40
N ILE A 235 -4.07 -12.66 -3.33
CA ILE A 235 -4.32 -13.48 -4.52
C ILE A 235 -5.37 -12.78 -5.36
N LEU A 236 -5.03 -12.55 -6.64
CA LEU A 236 -5.92 -11.93 -7.58
C LEU A 236 -6.99 -12.90 -8.06
N PHE A 237 -8.20 -12.39 -8.19
CA PHE A 237 -9.31 -13.11 -8.76
C PHE A 237 -10.11 -12.20 -9.70
N PRO A 238 -10.79 -12.76 -10.71
CA PRO A 238 -11.69 -11.98 -11.54
C PRO A 238 -12.85 -11.43 -10.69
N GLU A 239 -13.58 -10.48 -11.28
CA GLU A 239 -14.91 -10.15 -10.80
C GLU A 239 -15.75 -11.43 -10.68
N LEU A 240 -16.54 -11.51 -9.62
CA LEU A 240 -17.46 -12.63 -9.42
C LEU A 240 -18.53 -12.61 -10.51
N PRO A 241 -18.77 -13.72 -11.25
CA PRO A 241 -19.90 -13.80 -12.15
C PRO A 241 -21.20 -13.80 -11.33
N TYR A 242 -22.15 -12.96 -11.70
CA TYR A 242 -23.46 -12.89 -11.04
C TYR A 242 -24.60 -12.72 -12.06
N ALA A 243 -25.79 -13.16 -11.66
CA ALA A 243 -27.01 -12.88 -12.42
C ALA A 243 -27.55 -11.52 -11.96
N GLU A 244 -27.93 -10.64 -12.88
CA GLU A 244 -28.55 -9.35 -12.54
C GLU A 244 -29.95 -9.56 -11.96
N MET A 245 -30.69 -10.49 -12.56
CA MET A 245 -32.01 -10.91 -12.11
C MET A 245 -32.33 -12.32 -12.60
N LEU A 246 -33.40 -12.90 -12.06
CA LEU A 246 -34.04 -14.08 -12.62
C LEU A 246 -35.29 -13.67 -13.39
N ALA A 247 -35.53 -14.31 -14.52
CA ALA A 247 -36.77 -14.23 -15.28
C ALA A 247 -37.50 -15.57 -15.19
N LEU A 248 -38.81 -15.52 -14.96
CA LEU A 248 -39.66 -16.71 -15.03
C LEU A 248 -40.32 -16.80 -16.41
N THR A 249 -40.27 -17.99 -17.00
CA THR A 249 -40.98 -18.33 -18.24
C THR A 249 -41.98 -19.44 -17.97
N GLY A 250 -43.20 -19.30 -18.51
CA GLY A 250 -44.34 -20.16 -18.19
C GLY A 250 -45.35 -19.48 -17.27
N LYS A 251 -46.47 -20.15 -17.00
CA LYS A 251 -47.53 -19.66 -16.12
C LYS A 251 -47.46 -20.39 -14.78
N ALA A 252 -47.66 -19.68 -13.69
CA ALA A 252 -47.80 -20.28 -12.36
C ALA A 252 -49.18 -20.95 -12.23
N VAL A 253 -49.36 -22.11 -12.88
CA VAL A 253 -50.59 -22.91 -12.88
C VAL A 253 -50.24 -24.33 -12.46
N GLU A 254 -51.07 -24.95 -11.63
CA GLU A 254 -50.90 -26.35 -11.23
C GLU A 254 -50.83 -27.27 -12.47
N GLY A 255 -49.73 -28.02 -12.59
CA GLY A 255 -49.48 -28.96 -13.68
C GLY A 255 -48.71 -28.37 -14.87
N ASP A 256 -48.52 -27.05 -14.95
CA ASP A 256 -47.69 -26.39 -15.96
C ASP A 256 -46.20 -26.38 -15.57
N ILE A 257 -45.31 -26.23 -16.56
CA ILE A 257 -43.86 -26.09 -16.34
C ILE A 257 -43.53 -24.60 -16.19
N LEU A 258 -42.84 -24.28 -15.10
CA LEU A 258 -42.28 -22.95 -14.83
C LEU A 258 -40.75 -23.05 -14.83
N THR A 259 -40.09 -22.23 -15.67
CA THR A 259 -38.64 -22.25 -15.84
C THR A 259 -38.06 -20.90 -15.40
N ALA A 260 -37.05 -20.93 -14.53
CA ALA A 260 -36.24 -19.76 -14.20
C ALA A 260 -35.06 -19.65 -15.18
N VAL A 261 -34.75 -18.43 -15.61
CA VAL A 261 -33.65 -18.09 -16.51
C VAL A 261 -32.89 -16.93 -15.92
N GLU A 262 -31.56 -17.01 -15.89
CA GLU A 262 -30.71 -15.91 -15.45
C GLU A 262 -30.61 -14.84 -16.53
N VAL A 263 -30.70 -13.59 -16.10
CA VAL A 263 -30.34 -12.43 -16.90
C VAL A 263 -28.94 -12.03 -16.49
N ILE A 264 -27.99 -12.16 -17.41
CA ILE A 264 -26.58 -11.80 -17.18
C ILE A 264 -26.41 -10.30 -17.46
N PRO A 265 -25.68 -9.54 -16.63
CA PRO A 265 -25.39 -8.15 -16.90
C PRO A 265 -24.77 -7.94 -18.29
N ASN A 266 -25.20 -6.90 -19.00
CA ASN A 266 -24.72 -6.59 -20.35
C ASN A 266 -23.29 -6.02 -20.41
N SER A 267 -22.59 -5.88 -19.28
CA SER A 267 -21.21 -5.40 -19.27
C SER A 267 -20.26 -6.42 -19.91
N GLU A 268 -19.30 -5.96 -20.71
CA GLU A 268 -18.30 -6.84 -21.35
C GLU A 268 -17.54 -7.68 -20.32
N MET A 269 -17.21 -7.11 -19.16
CA MET A 269 -16.50 -7.82 -18.08
C MET A 269 -17.36 -8.96 -17.50
N GLN A 270 -18.63 -8.71 -17.17
CA GLN A 270 -19.53 -9.78 -16.70
C GLN A 270 -19.76 -10.86 -17.74
N GLN A 271 -19.92 -10.51 -19.02
CA GLN A 271 -20.06 -11.51 -20.09
C GLN A 271 -18.79 -12.38 -20.21
N HIS A 272 -17.60 -11.76 -20.15
CA HIS A 272 -16.33 -12.47 -20.15
C HIS A 272 -16.22 -13.42 -18.95
N VAL A 273 -16.40 -12.93 -17.71
CA VAL A 273 -16.24 -13.77 -16.52
C VAL A 273 -17.30 -14.86 -16.42
N TRP A 274 -18.53 -14.58 -16.88
CA TRP A 274 -19.58 -15.58 -16.97
C TRP A 274 -19.23 -16.68 -17.96
N SER A 275 -18.71 -16.32 -19.14
CA SER A 275 -18.38 -17.33 -20.16
C SER A 275 -17.21 -18.24 -19.74
N LYS A 276 -16.23 -17.70 -19.01
CA LYS A 276 -14.96 -18.38 -18.74
C LYS A 276 -14.85 -18.97 -17.33
N TYR A 277 -15.37 -18.27 -16.32
CA TYR A 277 -15.15 -18.61 -14.92
C TYR A 277 -16.40 -19.10 -14.21
N LYS A 278 -17.59 -19.11 -14.84
CA LYS A 278 -18.79 -19.73 -14.27
C LYS A 278 -18.62 -21.26 -14.17
N LYS A 279 -18.76 -21.80 -12.97
CA LYS A 279 -18.70 -23.25 -12.73
C LYS A 279 -20.08 -23.86 -12.59
N ASP A 280 -20.85 -23.40 -11.62
CA ASP A 280 -22.14 -23.97 -11.24
C ASP A 280 -23.16 -22.88 -10.94
N ILE A 281 -24.44 -23.19 -11.16
CA ILE A 281 -25.56 -22.34 -10.78
C ILE A 281 -26.54 -23.21 -10.00
N ARG A 282 -26.77 -22.83 -8.74
CA ARG A 282 -27.71 -23.54 -7.88
C ARG A 282 -29.03 -22.79 -7.83
N TYR A 283 -30.10 -23.50 -8.18
CA TYR A 283 -31.46 -23.05 -8.01
C TYR A 283 -32.11 -23.73 -6.81
N GLN A 284 -32.78 -22.94 -5.98
CA GLN A 284 -33.60 -23.45 -4.89
C GLN A 284 -35.02 -22.92 -5.01
N TRP A 285 -35.98 -23.83 -5.12
CA TRP A 285 -37.40 -23.50 -5.11
C TRP A 285 -37.96 -23.71 -3.70
N VAL A 286 -38.37 -22.61 -3.06
CA VAL A 286 -39.06 -22.67 -1.78
C VAL A 286 -40.55 -22.78 -2.04
N ARG A 287 -41.13 -23.91 -1.64
CA ARG A 287 -42.57 -24.18 -1.73
C ARG A 287 -43.23 -23.77 -0.43
N LEU A 288 -44.26 -22.95 -0.52
CA LEU A 288 -45.12 -22.57 0.60
C LEU A 288 -46.42 -23.41 0.64
N GLU A 289 -46.38 -24.64 0.10
CA GLU A 289 -47.43 -25.69 0.10
C GLU A 289 -48.59 -25.59 -0.93
N ASP A 290 -48.76 -24.50 -1.69
CA ASP A 290 -50.14 -24.12 -2.02
C ASP A 290 -50.44 -23.60 -3.44
N ILE A 291 -51.63 -23.99 -3.90
CA ILE A 291 -52.49 -23.18 -4.76
C ILE A 291 -52.92 -21.94 -3.96
N GLY A 292 -52.65 -20.74 -4.49
CA GLY A 292 -52.88 -19.48 -3.77
C GLY A 292 -51.69 -18.92 -3.00
N ARG A 293 -50.51 -19.57 -3.04
CA ARG A 293 -49.22 -18.98 -2.59
C ARG A 293 -48.29 -18.74 -3.75
N CYS A 294 -47.23 -17.99 -3.49
CA CYS A 294 -46.15 -17.73 -4.43
C CYS A 294 -45.02 -18.74 -4.25
N LEU A 295 -44.36 -19.11 -5.35
CA LEU A 295 -43.10 -19.85 -5.32
C LEU A 295 -41.96 -18.84 -5.36
N LYS A 296 -40.98 -18.99 -4.45
CA LYS A 296 -39.75 -18.21 -4.49
C LYS A 296 -38.64 -19.09 -5.08
N CYS A 297 -38.00 -18.60 -6.15
CA CYS A 297 -36.81 -19.20 -6.72
C CYS A 297 -35.60 -18.36 -6.32
N GLU A 298 -34.60 -18.99 -5.72
CA GLU A 298 -33.32 -18.38 -5.36
C GLU A 298 -32.22 -18.95 -6.26
N CYS A 299 -31.31 -18.09 -6.72
CA CYS A 299 -30.17 -18.42 -7.57
C CYS A 299 -28.89 -17.90 -6.95
N VAL A 300 -27.88 -18.77 -6.92
CA VAL A 300 -26.50 -18.43 -6.53
C VAL A 300 -25.56 -18.96 -7.60
N VAL A 301 -24.72 -18.07 -8.12
CA VAL A 301 -23.69 -18.40 -9.11
C VAL A 301 -22.39 -18.69 -8.38
N THR A 302 -21.71 -19.77 -8.76
CA THR A 302 -20.40 -20.12 -8.20
C THR A 302 -19.36 -20.18 -9.32
N ASP A 303 -18.21 -19.57 -9.08
CA ASP A 303 -17.11 -19.55 -10.04
C ASP A 303 -16.21 -20.80 -9.94
N VAL A 304 -15.26 -20.92 -10.88
CA VAL A 304 -14.29 -22.03 -10.91
C VAL A 304 -13.34 -22.05 -9.71
N PHE A 305 -13.18 -20.92 -9.03
CA PHE A 305 -12.36 -20.75 -7.84
C PHE A 305 -13.12 -21.10 -6.55
N GLY A 306 -14.43 -21.41 -6.64
CA GLY A 306 -15.27 -21.80 -5.51
C GLY A 306 -15.88 -20.63 -4.74
N ARG A 307 -15.81 -19.41 -5.26
CA ARG A 307 -16.48 -18.23 -4.69
C ARG A 307 -17.92 -18.15 -5.20
N SER A 308 -18.83 -17.67 -4.36
CA SER A 308 -20.26 -17.55 -4.71
C SER A 308 -20.70 -16.09 -4.75
N SER A 309 -21.59 -15.77 -5.69
CA SER A 309 -22.28 -14.48 -5.76
C SER A 309 -23.26 -14.28 -4.60
N GLU A 310 -23.79 -13.07 -4.48
CA GLU A 310 -25.00 -12.85 -3.68
C GLU A 310 -26.20 -13.62 -4.25
N VAL A 311 -27.21 -13.85 -3.40
CA VAL A 311 -28.43 -14.57 -3.77
C VAL A 311 -29.36 -13.64 -4.54
N VAL A 312 -29.75 -14.04 -5.73
CA VAL A 312 -30.79 -13.38 -6.52
C VAL A 312 -32.06 -14.20 -6.42
N TYR A 313 -33.21 -13.56 -6.30
CA TYR A 313 -34.48 -14.28 -6.22
C TYR A 313 -35.58 -13.67 -7.08
N ILE A 314 -36.54 -14.51 -7.43
CA ILE A 314 -37.78 -14.10 -8.08
C ILE A 314 -38.96 -14.86 -7.43
N GLU A 315 -40.09 -14.18 -7.34
CA GLU A 315 -41.33 -14.76 -6.85
C GLU A 315 -42.35 -14.86 -7.98
N THR A 316 -43.08 -15.97 -8.01
CA THR A 316 -44.22 -16.10 -8.92
C THR A 316 -45.38 -15.22 -8.46
N THR A 317 -46.33 -14.95 -9.36
CA THR A 317 -47.70 -14.67 -8.92
C THR A 317 -48.28 -15.89 -8.17
N PRO A 318 -49.35 -15.71 -7.37
CA PRO A 318 -49.99 -16.84 -6.70
C PRO A 318 -50.36 -17.95 -7.68
N VAL A 319 -50.00 -19.20 -7.35
CA VAL A 319 -50.24 -20.36 -8.22
C VAL A 319 -51.74 -20.53 -8.42
N LEU A 320 -52.16 -20.51 -9.68
CA LEU A 320 -53.56 -20.70 -10.08
C LEU A 320 -53.92 -22.19 -10.13
N PRO A 321 -55.19 -22.54 -9.85
CA PRO A 321 -55.67 -23.90 -10.01
C PRO A 321 -55.60 -24.34 -11.48
N GLY A 322 -55.18 -25.58 -11.71
CA GLY A 322 -55.15 -26.20 -13.03
C GLY A 322 -56.55 -26.60 -13.52
N ILE A 323 -56.63 -27.20 -14.70
CA ILE A 323 -57.89 -27.77 -15.20
C ILE A 323 -58.24 -29.00 -14.33
N PRO A 324 -59.45 -29.07 -13.72
CA PRO A 324 -59.88 -30.22 -12.94
C PRO A 324 -59.78 -31.53 -13.73
N ARG A 325 -59.02 -32.49 -13.21
CA ARG A 325 -58.80 -33.81 -13.81
C ARG A 325 -58.81 -34.88 -12.74
N ILE A 326 -59.36 -36.04 -13.09
CA ILE A 326 -59.26 -37.25 -12.27
C ILE A 326 -58.37 -38.25 -12.99
N HIS A 327 -57.29 -38.66 -12.32
CA HIS A 327 -56.32 -39.62 -12.84
C HIS A 327 -56.53 -40.97 -12.16
N LYS A 328 -56.20 -42.07 -12.86
CA LYS A 328 -56.36 -43.44 -12.34
C LYS A 328 -57.78 -43.70 -11.82
N LEU A 329 -58.78 -43.36 -12.65
CA LEU A 329 -60.17 -43.58 -12.30
C LEU A 329 -60.47 -45.08 -12.29
N GLU A 330 -60.78 -45.59 -11.11
CA GLU A 330 -61.07 -47.00 -10.86
C GLU A 330 -62.41 -47.14 -10.12
N ILE A 331 -63.08 -48.25 -10.37
CA ILE A 331 -64.25 -48.65 -9.60
C ILE A 331 -63.78 -49.64 -8.53
N GLU A 332 -63.92 -49.26 -7.27
CA GLU A 332 -63.70 -50.14 -6.14
C GLU A 332 -64.98 -50.94 -5.85
N GLY A 333 -64.86 -52.26 -5.77
CA GLY A 333 -65.95 -53.19 -5.44
C GLY A 333 -65.86 -54.48 -6.27
N ARG A 334 -66.77 -55.42 -6.05
CA ARG A 334 -66.83 -56.69 -6.82
C ARG A 334 -68.23 -56.89 -7.41
N GLY A 335 -68.33 -57.53 -8.57
CA GLY A 335 -69.59 -57.74 -9.31
C GLY A 335 -70.58 -58.71 -8.67
N PHE A 336 -71.16 -58.32 -7.54
CA PHE A 336 -72.26 -59.02 -6.88
C PHE A 336 -73.40 -58.04 -6.59
N HIS A 337 -74.65 -58.52 -6.65
CA HIS A 337 -75.84 -57.69 -6.51
C HIS A 337 -76.01 -57.01 -5.13
N THR A 338 -75.18 -57.35 -4.13
CA THR A 338 -75.16 -56.75 -2.79
C THR A 338 -73.99 -55.79 -2.55
N ASN A 339 -73.06 -55.65 -3.49
CA ASN A 339 -71.85 -54.86 -3.27
C ASN A 339 -72.04 -53.39 -3.64
N LEU A 340 -71.36 -52.53 -2.88
CA LEU A 340 -71.22 -51.12 -3.18
C LEU A 340 -70.07 -50.92 -4.16
N TYR A 341 -70.34 -50.19 -5.24
CA TYR A 341 -69.29 -49.63 -6.07
C TYR A 341 -68.96 -48.21 -5.60
N ALA A 342 -67.68 -47.95 -5.36
CA ALA A 342 -67.14 -46.63 -5.09
C ALA A 342 -66.22 -46.22 -6.23
N VAL A 343 -66.16 -44.92 -6.51
CA VAL A 343 -65.21 -44.36 -7.47
C VAL A 343 -63.97 -43.93 -6.71
N ARG A 344 -62.81 -44.38 -7.16
CA ARG A 344 -61.52 -43.92 -6.66
C ARG A 344 -60.73 -43.31 -7.80
N GLY A 345 -60.08 -42.18 -7.53
CA GLY A 345 -59.19 -41.53 -8.46
C GLY A 345 -58.41 -40.43 -7.77
N ASN A 346 -57.32 -40.01 -8.39
CA ASN A 346 -56.49 -38.92 -7.89
C ASN A 346 -56.92 -37.63 -8.58
N TYR A 347 -57.54 -36.73 -7.83
CA TYR A 347 -57.92 -35.41 -8.32
C TYR A 347 -56.69 -34.49 -8.44
N SER A 348 -56.70 -33.63 -9.46
CA SER A 348 -55.78 -32.51 -9.65
C SER A 348 -56.52 -31.35 -10.30
N GLY A 349 -56.00 -30.13 -10.20
CA GLY A 349 -56.61 -28.94 -10.81
C GLY A 349 -57.40 -28.08 -9.83
N GLY A 350 -56.86 -27.88 -8.63
CA GLY A 350 -57.46 -27.03 -7.60
C GLY A 350 -57.83 -27.75 -6.31
N LYS A 351 -58.69 -27.09 -5.52
CA LYS A 351 -59.44 -27.73 -4.44
C LYS A 351 -60.68 -28.39 -5.05
N GLU A 352 -60.83 -29.70 -4.87
CA GLU A 352 -61.98 -30.44 -5.41
C GLU A 352 -63.30 -29.85 -4.87
N GLY A 353 -64.21 -29.53 -5.80
CA GLY A 353 -65.56 -29.06 -5.50
C GLY A 353 -66.58 -30.20 -5.43
N LYS A 354 -67.87 -29.89 -5.56
CA LYS A 354 -68.90 -30.93 -5.69
C LYS A 354 -68.82 -31.59 -7.07
N SER A 355 -68.14 -32.73 -7.15
CA SER A 355 -68.07 -33.56 -8.36
C SER A 355 -69.40 -34.30 -8.60
N ARG A 356 -69.85 -34.37 -9.85
CA ARG A 356 -71.04 -35.15 -10.24
C ARG A 356 -70.61 -36.54 -10.72
N VAL A 357 -70.98 -37.57 -9.97
CA VAL A 357 -70.81 -38.97 -10.38
C VAL A 357 -72.13 -39.48 -10.96
N GLN A 358 -72.11 -40.04 -12.16
CA GLN A 358 -73.28 -40.65 -12.80
C GLN A 358 -72.97 -42.11 -13.10
N TRP A 359 -73.83 -43.01 -12.62
CA TRP A 359 -73.74 -44.43 -12.93
C TRP A 359 -74.66 -44.75 -14.11
N LEU A 360 -74.15 -45.48 -15.09
CA LEU A 360 -74.89 -45.90 -16.28
C LEU A 360 -74.85 -47.42 -16.37
N ARG A 361 -75.98 -48.04 -16.72
CA ARG A 361 -76.04 -49.46 -17.05
C ARG A 361 -76.18 -49.65 -18.56
N SER A 362 -75.48 -50.64 -19.11
CA SER A 362 -75.59 -51.09 -20.50
C SER A 362 -76.20 -52.50 -20.53
N MET A 363 -77.00 -52.79 -21.55
CA MET A 363 -77.62 -54.10 -21.75
C MET A 363 -76.97 -54.80 -22.95
N VAL A 364 -76.71 -56.10 -22.84
CA VAL A 364 -76.10 -56.89 -23.92
C VAL A 364 -76.96 -56.81 -25.18
N GLY A 365 -76.37 -56.33 -26.29
CA GLY A 365 -77.04 -56.19 -27.58
C GLY A 365 -77.74 -54.84 -27.84
N SER A 366 -77.71 -53.91 -26.89
CA SER A 366 -78.18 -52.53 -27.07
C SER A 366 -77.01 -51.54 -26.94
N PRO A 367 -76.90 -50.56 -27.85
CA PRO A 367 -75.90 -49.49 -27.74
C PRO A 367 -76.27 -48.43 -26.69
N ASP A 368 -77.49 -48.47 -26.14
CA ASP A 368 -78.01 -47.42 -25.26
C ASP A 368 -77.52 -47.58 -23.81
N LEU A 369 -77.19 -46.45 -23.19
CA LEU A 369 -76.81 -46.34 -21.78
C LEU A 369 -77.98 -45.78 -20.97
N ILE A 370 -78.37 -46.49 -19.90
CA ILE A 370 -79.49 -46.09 -19.04
C ILE A 370 -78.93 -45.53 -17.72
N SER A 371 -79.36 -44.33 -17.34
CA SER A 371 -78.98 -43.72 -16.05
C SER A 371 -79.49 -44.55 -14.88
N ILE A 372 -78.59 -44.89 -13.97
CA ILE A 372 -78.92 -45.42 -12.65
C ILE A 372 -79.10 -44.19 -11.73
N PRO A 373 -80.23 -44.09 -11.00
CA PRO A 373 -80.48 -42.98 -10.08
C PRO A 373 -79.42 -42.86 -8.97
#